data_AF-B2XDE7-F1
#
_entry.id   AF-B2XDE7-F1
#
_cell.length_a   1.000
_cell.length_b   1.000
_cell.length_c   1.000
_cell.angle_alpha   90.00
_cell.angle_beta   90.00
_cell.angle_gamma   90.00
#
_symmetry.space_group_name_H-M   'P 1'
#
loop_
_entity.id
_entity.type
_entity.pdbx_description
1 polymer ?
#
loop_
_entity_poly.entity_id
_entity_poly.type
_entity_poly.pdbx_seq_one_letter_code
_entity_poly.pdbx_strand_id
1 'polypeptide(L)' 'LNRLPSAGVGDMFVATVKRGKPELRKKVMPAVVIRQRKPFRRKDGVFIYFEDNAGVIV' A
#
# COMPACT_ATOMS: atom_id res chain seq x y z
N LEU A 1 19.46 -4.00 -14.49
CA LEU A 1 18.07 -3.52 -14.38
C LEU A 1 17.37 -4.38 -13.33
N ASN A 2 17.68 -4.20 -12.04
CA ASN A 2 17.33 -5.19 -10.99
C ASN A 2 16.48 -4.58 -9.86
N ARG A 3 15.96 -3.36 -10.05
CA ARG A 3 15.18 -2.67 -9.02
C ARG A 3 13.74 -3.14 -9.07
N LEU A 4 13.28 -3.75 -7.98
CA LEU A 4 11.87 -4.09 -7.82
C LEU A 4 11.02 -2.80 -7.70
N PRO A 5 9.79 -2.80 -8.26
CA PRO A 5 8.86 -1.70 -8.07
C PRO A 5 8.51 -1.55 -6.58
N SER A 6 8.43 -0.32 -6.10
CA SER A 6 8.13 0.03 -4.72
C SER A 6 7.03 1.09 -4.67
N ALA A 7 6.15 1.01 -3.68
CA ALA A 7 5.09 1.98 -3.42
C ALA A 7 5.17 2.49 -1.96
N GLY A 8 4.78 3.74 -1.73
CA GLY A 8 4.64 4.36 -0.43
C GLY A 8 3.21 4.86 -0.17
N VAL A 9 2.99 5.49 0.99
CA VAL A 9 1.69 6.07 1.36
C VAL A 9 1.22 7.07 0.31
N GLY A 10 0.01 6.89 -0.19
CA GLY A 10 -0.63 7.71 -1.23
C GLY A 10 -0.47 7.16 -2.65
N ASP A 11 0.42 6.20 -2.87
CA ASP A 11 0.61 5.62 -4.20
C ASP A 11 -0.51 4.62 -4.53
N MET A 12 -0.94 4.64 -5.78
CA MET A 12 -1.83 3.64 -6.35
C MET A 12 -1.02 2.39 -6.75
N PHE A 13 -1.51 1.23 -6.36
CA PHE A 13 -0.91 -0.07 -6.68
C PHE A 13 -1.97 -1.06 -7.12
N VAL A 14 -1.52 -2.09 -7.84
CA VAL A 14 -2.38 -3.17 -8.32
C VAL A 14 -2.28 -4.35 -7.36
N ALA A 15 -3.42 -4.79 -6.83
CA ALA A 15 -3.49 -5.81 -5.78
C ALA A 15 -4.45 -6.95 -6.14
N THR A 16 -4.26 -8.09 -5.46
CA THR A 16 -5.21 -9.21 -5.46
C THR A 16 -5.51 -9.63 -4.02
N VAL A 17 -6.76 -10.00 -3.74
CA VAL A 17 -7.18 -10.42 -2.39
C VAL A 17 -6.78 -11.88 -2.15
N LYS A 18 -5.90 -12.12 -1.17
CA LYS A 18 -5.48 -13.48 -0.77
C LYS A 18 -6.48 -14.15 0.16
N ARG A 19 -7.02 -13.41 1.14
CA ARG A 19 -7.99 -13.88 2.16
C ARG A 19 -9.15 -12.90 2.24
N GLY A 20 -10.38 -13.40 2.36
CA GLY A 20 -11.59 -12.58 2.40
C GLY A 20 -12.74 -13.19 1.59
N LYS A 21 -13.70 -12.36 1.20
CA LYS A 21 -14.87 -12.76 0.40
C LYS A 21 -14.46 -13.51 -0.88
N PRO A 22 -15.03 -14.69 -1.18
CA PRO A 22 -14.67 -15.47 -2.37
C PRO A 22 -14.78 -14.69 -3.68
N GLU A 23 -15.77 -13.80 -3.79
CA GLU A 23 -16.05 -12.99 -4.98
C GLU A 23 -14.94 -12.00 -5.36
N LEU A 24 -14.10 -11.62 -4.39
CA LEU A 24 -12.99 -10.67 -4.56
C LEU A 24 -11.65 -11.37 -4.77
N ARG A 25 -11.56 -12.68 -4.50
CA ARG A 25 -10.33 -13.45 -4.69
C ARG A 25 -10.07 -13.65 -6.19
N LYS A 26 -8.79 -13.73 -6.57
CA LYS A 26 -8.31 -13.89 -7.96
C LYS A 26 -8.66 -12.74 -8.92
N LYS A 27 -9.36 -11.69 -8.46
CA LYS A 27 -9.58 -10.46 -9.23
C LYS A 27 -8.44 -9.48 -8.95
N VAL A 28 -7.97 -8.85 -10.03
CA VAL A 28 -6.99 -7.77 -9.98
C VAL A 28 -7.74 -6.46 -9.81
N MET A 29 -7.36 -5.66 -8.83
CA MET A 29 -8.03 -4.40 -8.49
C MET A 29 -7.02 -3.32 -8.11
N PRO A 30 -7.29 -2.05 -8.46
CA PRO A 30 -6.49 -0.93 -7.98
C PRO A 30 -6.74 -0.72 -6.48
N ALA A 31 -5.69 -0.31 -5.78
CA ALA A 31 -5.74 0.03 -4.36
C ALA A 31 -4.76 1.16 -4.08
N VAL A 32 -4.94 1.85 -2.96
CA VAL A 32 -4.06 2.93 -2.49
C VAL A 32 -3.45 2.54 -1.16
N VAL A 33 -2.14 2.76 -0.99
CA VAL A 33 -1.45 2.52 0.29
C VAL A 33 -1.82 3.66 1.26
N ILE A 34 -2.42 3.32 2.39
CA ILE A 34 -2.85 4.31 3.40
C ILE A 34 -1.91 4.39 4.60
N ARG A 35 -1.25 3.29 4.96
CA ARG A 35 -0.33 3.21 6.11
C ARG A 35 0.90 2.42 5.72
N GLN A 36 2.05 2.85 6.21
CA GLN A 36 3.31 2.15 6.03
C GLN A 36 4.15 2.17 7.32
N ARG A 37 4.76 1.02 7.64
CA ARG A 37 5.67 0.89 8.79
C ARG A 37 7.02 1.55 8.56
N LYS A 38 7.44 1.70 7.30
CA LYS A 38 8.69 2.39 6.97
C LYS A 38 8.54 3.90 7.23
N PRO A 39 9.38 4.52 8.08
CA PRO A 39 9.30 5.96 8.31
C PRO A 39 9.44 6.74 7.00
N PHE A 40 8.61 7.78 6.83
CA PHE A 40 8.78 8.75 5.75
C PHE A 40 8.73 10.17 6.30
N ARG A 41 9.38 11.07 5.56
CA ARG A 41 9.46 12.47 5.90
C ARG A 41 8.26 13.20 5.32
N ARG A 42 7.50 13.89 6.18
CA ARG A 42 6.44 14.81 5.75
C ARG A 42 7.03 16.16 5.34
N LYS A 43 6.20 16.99 4.68
CA LYS A 43 6.59 18.31 4.16
C LYS A 43 7.06 19.27 5.26
N ASP A 44 6.54 19.11 6.47
CA ASP A 44 6.91 19.84 7.69
C ASP A 44 8.24 19.35 8.31
N GLY A 45 8.88 18.33 7.74
CA GLY A 45 10.16 17.80 8.18
C GLY A 45 10.08 16.71 9.25
N VAL A 46 8.89 16.43 9.76
CA VAL A 46 8.66 15.37 10.75
C VAL A 46 8.71 14.00 10.09
N PHE A 47 9.34 13.03 10.76
CA PHE A 47 9.28 11.62 10.36
C PHE A 47 8.10 10.94 11.04
N ILE A 48 7.25 10.31 10.23
CA ILE A 48 6.10 9.54 10.72
C ILE A 48 6.22 8.10 10.24
N TYR A 49 5.83 7.17 11.10
CA TYR A 49 5.68 5.76 10.78
C TYR A 49 4.35 5.26 11.37
N PHE A 50 3.79 4.23 10.74
CA PHE A 50 2.60 3.55 11.24
C PHE A 50 2.99 2.21 11.89
N GLU A 51 2.10 1.68 12.72
CA GLU A 51 2.29 0.36 13.34
C GLU A 51 2.35 -0.75 12.27
N ASP A 52 1.48 -0.66 11.26
CA ASP A 52 1.28 -1.67 10.23
C ASP A 52 1.24 -1.09 8.80
N ASN A 53 1.28 -1.99 7.81
CA ASN A 53 1.08 -1.66 6.41
C ASN A 53 -0.39 -1.93 6.05
N ALA A 54 -1.07 -0.94 5.48
CA ALA A 54 -2.48 -1.09 5.08
C ALA A 54 -2.74 -0.40 3.75
N GLY A 55 -3.69 -0.95 3.00
CA GLY A 55 -4.18 -0.40 1.73
C GLY A 55 -5.68 -0.50 1.61
N VAL A 56 -6.27 0.38 0.80
CA VAL A 56 -7.72 0.46 0.55
C VAL A 56 -7.95 0.26 -0.94
N ILE A 57 -8.88 -0.63 -1.29
CA ILE A 57 -9.30 -0.88 -2.68
C ILE A 57 -10.13 0.32 -3.15
N VAL A 58 -9.90 0.76 -4.39
CA VAL A 58 -10.66 1.84 -5.06
C VAL A 58 -11.65 1.25 -6.04
#